data_AF-A0A7C2QMP2-F1
#
_entry.id   AF-A0A7C2QMP2-F1
#
_cell.length_a   1.000
_cell.length_b   1.000
_cell.length_c   1.000
_cell.angle_alpha   90.00
_cell.angle_beta   90.00
_cell.angle_gamma   90.00
#
_symmetry.space_group_name_H-M   'P 1'
#
loop_
_entity.id
_entity.type
_entity.pdbx_description
1 polymer ?
#
loop_
_entity_poly.entity_id
_entity_poly.type
_entity_poly.pdbx_seq_one_letter_code
_entity_poly.pdbx_strand_id
1 'polypeptide(L)'
;MDELAPLKQRAKSYPVMVGLLLATVIAGASVPAPAGVLKELYAQYKARLESLASAKAPDEAVYQIFSYNAFTLLALSAPFLGPLFAAYAAFSLGLTVKAVAYVEAKSTLALALSLLAAPSTWLYMLSYAIALTESTWLTAAVLQRKAPALQLTLALLVLAAALSLLSATLDVSLAALSSRAAP
;
A
#
# COMPACT_ATOMS: atom_id res chain seq x y z
N MET A 1 -32.02 -16.67 -1.64
CA MET A 1 -30.99 -15.78 -2.25
C MET A 1 -29.73 -15.92 -1.41
N ASP A 2 -28.57 -16.16 -2.01
CA ASP A 2 -27.30 -16.24 -1.27
C ASP A 2 -26.90 -14.80 -0.88
N GLU A 3 -27.18 -14.39 0.36
CA GLU A 3 -26.90 -13.04 0.88
C GLU A 3 -25.42 -12.66 0.77
N LEU A 4 -24.54 -13.65 0.64
CA LEU A 4 -23.10 -13.48 0.50
C LEU A 4 -22.61 -13.38 -0.95
N ALA A 5 -23.48 -13.55 -1.95
CA ALA A 5 -23.11 -13.47 -3.37
C ALA A 5 -22.32 -12.19 -3.75
N PRO A 6 -22.72 -10.97 -3.36
CA PRO A 6 -21.96 -9.75 -3.70
C PRO A 6 -20.59 -9.68 -3.02
N LEU A 7 -20.45 -10.25 -1.83
CA LEU A 7 -19.17 -10.36 -1.12
C LEU A 7 -18.25 -11.36 -1.81
N LYS A 8 -18.76 -12.56 -2.16
CA LYS A 8 -18.01 -13.59 -2.87
C LYS A 8 -17.48 -13.08 -4.20
N GLN A 9 -18.25 -12.27 -4.92
CA GLN A 9 -17.82 -11.72 -6.20
C GLN A 9 -16.68 -10.70 -6.05
N ARG A 10 -16.70 -9.87 -5.00
CA ARG A 10 -15.60 -8.95 -4.65
C ARG A 10 -14.36 -9.71 -4.21
N ALA A 11 -14.51 -10.71 -3.36
CA ALA A 11 -13.39 -11.52 -2.89
C ALA A 11 -12.62 -12.19 -4.04
N LYS A 12 -13.32 -12.59 -5.11
CA LYS A 12 -12.70 -13.15 -6.33
C LYS A 12 -11.78 -12.17 -7.07
N SER A 13 -11.97 -10.85 -6.94
CA SER A 13 -11.09 -9.87 -7.60
C SER A 13 -9.84 -9.55 -6.77
N TYR A 14 -9.80 -9.84 -5.47
CA TYR A 14 -8.64 -9.48 -4.63
C TYR A 14 -7.32 -10.08 -5.13
N PRO A 15 -7.22 -11.37 -5.50
CA PRO A 15 -5.96 -11.92 -6.01
C PRO A 15 -5.49 -11.22 -7.30
N VAL A 16 -6.43 -10.84 -8.17
CA VAL A 16 -6.13 -10.10 -9.41
C VAL A 16 -5.60 -8.71 -9.09
N MET A 17 -6.26 -7.99 -8.18
CA MET A 17 -5.82 -6.65 -7.76
C MET A 17 -4.46 -6.68 -7.08
N VAL A 18 -4.20 -7.66 -6.20
CA VAL A 18 -2.88 -7.88 -5.59
C VAL A 18 -1.83 -8.16 -6.67
N GLY A 19 -2.15 -9.03 -7.65
CA GLY A 19 -1.26 -9.31 -8.77
C GLY A 19 -0.90 -8.07 -9.60
N LEU A 20 -1.88 -7.20 -9.86
CA LEU A 20 -1.67 -5.93 -10.57
C LEU A 20 -0.80 -4.95 -9.77
N LEU A 21 -1.05 -4.82 -8.46
CA LEU A 21 -0.23 -3.99 -7.58
C LEU A 21 1.22 -4.50 -7.56
N LEU A 22 1.43 -5.80 -7.39
CA LEU A 22 2.76 -6.42 -7.40
C LEU A 22 3.49 -6.20 -8.73
N ALA A 23 2.81 -6.45 -9.85
CA ALA A 23 3.38 -6.22 -11.18
C ALA A 23 3.80 -4.75 -11.35
N THR A 24 3.01 -3.81 -10.83
CA THR A 24 3.31 -2.37 -10.91
C THR A 24 4.48 -1.97 -10.01
N VAL A 25 4.60 -2.55 -8.80
CA VAL A 25 5.78 -2.37 -7.94
C VAL A 25 7.04 -2.88 -8.63
N ILE A 26 6.98 -4.08 -9.21
CA ILE A 26 8.11 -4.67 -9.95
C ILE A 26 8.49 -3.80 -11.14
N ALA A 27 7.51 -3.27 -11.88
CA ALA A 27 7.75 -2.34 -12.97
C ALA A 27 8.49 -1.07 -12.48
N GLY A 28 8.01 -0.46 -11.40
CA GLY A 28 8.67 0.71 -10.79
C GLY A 28 10.12 0.44 -10.35
N ALA A 29 10.38 -0.74 -9.79
CA ALA A 29 11.72 -1.15 -9.37
C ALA A 29 12.66 -1.44 -10.56
N SER A 30 12.11 -1.82 -11.71
CA SER A 30 12.88 -2.27 -12.88
C SER A 30 13.19 -1.14 -13.86
N VAL A 31 12.26 -0.21 -14.08
CA VAL A 31 12.38 0.85 -15.09
C VAL A 31 13.56 1.79 -14.82
N PRO A 32 14.45 2.07 -15.80
CA PRO A 32 15.52 3.05 -15.64
C PRO A 32 14.97 4.43 -15.23
N ALA A 33 15.60 5.06 -14.26
CA ALA A 33 15.19 6.37 -13.75
C ALA A 33 16.41 7.31 -13.66
N PRO A 34 16.25 8.62 -13.95
CA PRO A 34 17.33 9.58 -13.82
C PRO A 34 17.86 9.65 -12.39
N ALA A 35 19.18 9.79 -12.23
CA ALA A 35 19.82 9.85 -10.91
C ALA A 35 19.26 10.98 -10.02
N GLY A 36 18.88 12.11 -10.60
CA GLY A 36 18.25 13.22 -9.85
C GLY A 36 16.92 12.81 -9.20
N VAL A 37 16.07 12.07 -9.93
CA VAL A 37 14.79 11.55 -9.43
C VAL A 37 15.03 10.53 -8.30
N LEU A 38 16.01 9.65 -8.48
CA LEU A 38 16.35 8.64 -7.45
C LEU A 38 16.87 9.29 -6.17
N LYS A 39 17.72 10.32 -6.28
CA LYS A 39 18.22 11.05 -5.10
C LYS A 39 17.10 11.80 -4.36
N GLU A 40 16.18 12.41 -5.09
CA GLU A 40 15.03 13.10 -4.50
C GLU A 40 14.09 12.12 -3.78
N LEU A 41 13.75 11.00 -4.41
CA LEU A 41 12.94 9.94 -3.78
C LEU A 41 13.63 9.37 -2.54
N TYR A 42 14.95 9.18 -2.58
CA TYR A 42 15.71 8.75 -1.42
C TYR A 42 15.68 9.79 -0.29
N ALA A 43 15.80 11.08 -0.61
CA ALA A 43 15.71 12.15 0.39
C ALA A 43 14.33 12.17 1.07
N GLN A 44 13.24 12.02 0.31
CA GLN A 44 11.88 11.92 0.85
C GLN A 44 11.70 10.67 1.73
N TYR A 45 12.23 9.52 1.28
CA TYR A 45 12.25 8.30 2.06
C TYR A 45 12.99 8.47 3.39
N LYS A 46 14.20 9.04 3.35
CA LYS A 46 15.04 9.26 4.52
C LYS A 46 14.40 10.24 5.50
N ALA A 47 13.84 11.34 5.02
CA ALA A 47 13.11 12.29 5.86
C ALA A 47 11.93 11.64 6.60
N ARG A 48 11.23 10.70 5.95
CA ARG A 48 10.16 9.92 6.58
C ARG A 48 10.70 8.93 7.62
N LEU A 49 11.82 8.26 7.36
CA LEU A 49 12.45 7.42 8.38
C LEU A 49 12.88 8.24 9.61
N GLU A 50 13.46 9.41 9.39
CA GLU A 50 13.86 10.32 10.47
C GLU A 50 12.65 10.81 11.27
N SER A 51 11.53 11.12 10.61
CA SER A 51 10.29 11.50 11.31
C SER A 51 9.76 10.36 12.18
N LEU A 52 9.79 9.12 11.66
CA LEU A 52 9.38 7.93 12.42
C LEU A 52 10.33 7.62 13.58
N ALA A 53 11.64 7.80 13.40
CA ALA A 53 12.63 7.61 14.45
C ALA A 53 12.54 8.68 15.55
N SER A 54 12.07 9.89 15.21
CA SER A 54 11.87 10.99 16.16
C SER A 54 10.58 10.87 17.00
N ALA A 55 9.71 9.91 16.69
CA ALA A 55 8.47 9.69 17.43
C ALA A 55 8.75 9.34 18.89
N LYS A 56 8.07 10.03 19.82
CA LYS A 56 8.32 9.86 21.27
C LYS A 56 7.73 8.56 21.81
N ALA A 57 6.67 8.09 21.17
CA ALA A 57 5.93 6.89 21.54
C ALA A 57 5.69 6.00 20.31
N PRO A 58 5.61 4.66 20.48
CA PRO A 58 5.33 3.74 19.38
C PRO A 58 4.00 4.06 18.68
N ASP A 59 2.98 4.49 19.43
CA ASP A 59 1.67 4.85 18.89
C ASP A 59 1.72 6.04 17.93
N GLU A 60 2.64 6.98 18.17
CA GLU A 60 2.86 8.12 17.28
C GLU A 60 3.45 7.67 15.94
N ALA A 61 4.44 6.76 15.96
CA ALA A 61 4.99 6.17 14.74
C ALA A 61 3.94 5.36 13.97
N VAL A 62 3.12 4.57 14.68
CA VAL A 62 2.00 3.82 14.08
C VAL A 62 1.02 4.78 13.41
N TYR A 63 0.63 5.86 14.10
CA TYR A 63 -0.27 6.86 13.54
C TYR A 63 0.30 7.56 12.30
N GLN A 64 1.59 7.89 12.28
CA GLN A 64 2.24 8.48 11.11
C GLN A 64 2.20 7.54 9.90
N ILE A 65 2.52 6.25 10.07
CA ILE A 65 2.44 5.25 8.98
C ILE A 65 0.98 5.05 8.55
N PHE A 66 0.09 4.86 9.51
CA PHE A 66 -1.33 4.62 9.23
C PHE A 66 -1.98 5.79 8.50
N SER A 67 -1.75 7.03 8.94
CA SER A 67 -2.36 8.22 8.33
C SER A 67 -1.93 8.37 6.87
N TYR A 68 -0.65 8.18 6.56
CA TYR A 68 -0.16 8.17 5.17
C TYR A 68 -0.85 7.09 4.32
N ASN A 69 -0.94 5.87 4.85
CA ASN A 69 -1.59 4.78 4.15
C ASN A 69 -3.10 4.99 4.01
N ALA A 70 -3.76 5.60 4.99
CA ALA A 70 -5.19 5.90 4.99
C ALA A 70 -5.55 6.97 3.95
N PHE A 71 -4.74 8.02 3.80
CA PHE A 71 -4.94 9.01 2.72
C PHE A 71 -4.83 8.36 1.34
N THR A 72 -3.83 7.49 1.17
CA THR A 72 -3.66 6.75 -0.09
C THR A 72 -4.83 5.80 -0.31
N LEU A 73 -5.28 5.08 0.72
CA LEU A 73 -6.45 4.20 0.67
C LEU A 73 -7.73 4.95 0.24
N LEU A 74 -7.95 6.15 0.78
CA LEU A 74 -9.06 7.02 0.39
C LEU A 74 -8.96 7.40 -1.08
N ALA A 75 -7.78 7.80 -1.57
CA ALA A 75 -7.56 8.09 -2.98
C ALA A 75 -7.85 6.87 -3.87
N LEU A 76 -7.43 5.67 -3.45
CA LEU A 76 -7.68 4.41 -4.16
C LEU A 76 -9.16 4.03 -4.22
N SER A 77 -9.95 4.44 -3.23
CA SER A 77 -11.40 4.18 -3.18
C SER A 77 -12.23 5.10 -4.08
N ALA A 78 -11.64 6.18 -4.62
CA ALA A 78 -12.33 7.10 -5.50
C ALA A 78 -12.78 6.38 -6.79
N PRO A 79 -14.07 6.43 -7.18
CA PRO A 79 -14.52 5.86 -8.45
C PRO A 79 -13.79 6.50 -9.62
N PHE A 80 -13.56 5.75 -10.70
CA PHE A 80 -12.79 6.08 -11.91
C PHE A 80 -11.29 6.31 -11.68
N LEU A 81 -10.92 7.05 -10.62
CA LEU A 81 -9.54 7.46 -10.35
C LEU A 81 -8.76 6.43 -9.53
N GLY A 82 -9.44 5.55 -8.79
CA GLY A 82 -8.80 4.54 -7.94
C GLY A 82 -7.74 3.71 -8.64
N PRO A 83 -7.98 3.16 -9.85
CA PRO A 83 -6.96 2.45 -10.62
C PRO A 83 -5.74 3.30 -10.98
N LEU A 84 -5.93 4.58 -11.31
CA LEU A 84 -4.83 5.49 -11.63
C LEU A 84 -3.98 5.78 -10.38
N PHE A 85 -4.63 6.05 -9.24
CA PHE A 85 -3.92 6.24 -7.97
C PHE A 85 -3.23 4.98 -7.48
N ALA A 86 -3.83 3.80 -7.66
CA ALA A 86 -3.22 2.52 -7.35
C ALA A 86 -1.95 2.30 -8.19
N ALA A 87 -2.02 2.56 -9.50
CA ALA A 87 -0.87 2.45 -10.38
C ALA A 87 0.25 3.42 -9.96
N TYR A 88 -0.10 4.68 -9.70
CA TYR A 88 0.85 5.69 -9.23
C TYR A 88 1.52 5.29 -7.90
N ALA A 89 0.73 4.89 -6.90
CA ALA A 89 1.24 4.54 -5.58
C ALA A 89 2.15 3.29 -5.63
N ALA A 90 1.72 2.23 -6.34
CA ALA A 90 2.50 1.01 -6.50
C ALA A 90 3.79 1.26 -7.30
N PHE A 91 3.72 2.03 -8.38
CA PHE A 91 4.90 2.37 -9.18
C PHE A 91 5.89 3.22 -8.38
N SER A 92 5.39 4.20 -7.63
CA SER A 92 6.21 5.06 -6.75
C SER A 92 6.89 4.26 -5.63
N LEU A 93 6.22 3.25 -5.08
CA LEU A 93 6.82 2.32 -4.12
C LEU A 93 7.99 1.55 -4.76
N GLY A 94 7.79 1.01 -5.97
CA GLY A 94 8.86 0.34 -6.73
C GLY A 94 10.06 1.26 -7.03
N LEU A 95 9.79 2.50 -7.45
CA LEU A 95 10.83 3.50 -7.67
C LEU A 95 11.57 3.87 -6.38
N THR A 96 10.87 3.91 -5.25
CA THR A 96 11.49 4.17 -3.94
C THR A 96 12.45 3.04 -3.56
N VAL A 97 12.07 1.78 -3.79
CA VAL A 97 12.99 0.62 -3.59
C VAL A 97 14.24 0.78 -4.46
N LYS A 98 14.08 1.19 -5.72
CA LYS A 98 15.20 1.46 -6.62
C LYS A 98 16.07 2.63 -6.17
N ALA A 99 15.47 3.69 -5.64
CA ALA A 99 16.17 4.85 -5.12
C ALA A 99 17.05 4.48 -3.91
N VAL A 100 16.51 3.70 -2.97
CA VAL A 100 17.27 3.18 -1.83
C VAL A 100 18.42 2.29 -2.30
N ALA A 101 18.17 1.36 -3.24
CA ALA A 101 19.22 0.54 -3.81
C ALA A 101 20.35 1.36 -4.45
N TYR A 102 20.00 2.39 -5.21
CA TYR A 102 20.94 3.26 -5.89
C TYR A 102 21.82 4.07 -4.92
N VAL A 103 21.21 4.72 -3.93
CA VAL A 103 21.95 5.60 -3.00
C VAL A 103 22.74 4.81 -1.96
N GLU A 104 22.19 3.70 -1.46
CA GLU A 104 22.87 2.86 -0.46
C GLU A 104 23.82 1.82 -1.08
N ALA A 105 24.01 1.85 -2.41
CA ALA A 105 24.82 0.88 -3.16
C ALA A 105 24.42 -0.59 -2.87
N LYS A 106 23.12 -0.84 -2.73
CA LYS A 106 22.52 -2.16 -2.46
C LYS A 106 21.89 -2.75 -3.71
N SER A 107 21.66 -4.07 -3.70
CA SER A 107 20.92 -4.75 -4.76
C SER A 107 19.42 -4.39 -4.69
N THR A 108 18.86 -3.85 -5.78
CA THR A 108 17.42 -3.59 -5.92
C THR A 108 16.59 -4.85 -5.72
N LEU A 109 17.08 -5.99 -6.23
CA LEU A 109 16.39 -7.28 -6.07
C LEU A 109 16.34 -7.70 -4.60
N ALA A 110 17.45 -7.54 -3.86
CA ALA A 110 17.50 -7.89 -2.45
C ALA A 110 16.51 -7.04 -1.62
N LEU A 111 16.46 -5.72 -1.90
CA LEU A 111 15.50 -4.83 -1.23
C LEU A 111 14.05 -5.17 -1.59
N ALA A 112 13.75 -5.45 -2.87
CA ALA A 112 12.42 -5.87 -3.29
C ALA A 112 11.99 -7.18 -2.62
N LEU A 113 12.89 -8.15 -2.50
CA LEU A 113 12.62 -9.40 -1.79
C LEU A 113 12.43 -9.18 -0.29
N SER A 114 13.20 -8.29 0.34
CA SER A 114 12.99 -7.95 1.76
C SER A 114 11.62 -7.30 2.00
N LEU A 115 11.17 -6.45 1.07
CA LEU A 115 9.84 -5.85 1.12
C LEU A 115 8.76 -6.93 1.02
N LEU A 116 8.89 -7.88 0.09
CA LEU A 116 7.93 -8.96 -0.09
C LEU A 116 7.96 -10.01 1.03
N ALA A 117 9.08 -10.15 1.73
CA ALA A 117 9.20 -11.01 2.90
C ALA A 117 8.53 -10.42 4.14
N ALA A 118 8.32 -9.09 4.19
CA ALA A 118 7.67 -8.44 5.31
C ALA A 118 6.16 -8.78 5.35
N PRO A 119 5.63 -9.28 6.49
CA PRO A 119 4.22 -9.63 6.60
C PRO A 119 3.29 -8.41 6.48
N SER A 120 3.76 -7.24 6.91
CA SER A 120 3.07 -5.95 6.75
C SER A 120 2.78 -5.63 5.29
N THR A 121 3.71 -5.90 4.37
CA THR A 121 3.53 -5.68 2.92
C THR A 121 2.29 -6.40 2.38
N TRP A 122 2.02 -7.63 2.83
CA TRP A 122 0.85 -8.38 2.38
C TRP A 122 -0.47 -7.83 2.91
N LEU A 123 -0.49 -7.37 4.16
CA LEU A 123 -1.66 -6.70 4.74
C LEU A 123 -1.96 -5.38 4.04
N TYR A 124 -0.91 -4.60 3.75
CA TYR A 124 -1.00 -3.37 2.97
C TYR A 124 -1.50 -3.62 1.54
N MET A 125 -0.94 -4.61 0.84
CA MET A 125 -1.38 -5.00 -0.50
C MET A 125 -2.84 -5.46 -0.52
N LEU A 126 -3.26 -6.23 0.48
CA LEU A 126 -4.65 -6.67 0.61
C LEU A 126 -5.59 -5.49 0.88
N SER A 127 -5.20 -4.58 1.77
CA SER A 127 -5.94 -3.34 2.03
C SER A 127 -6.18 -2.55 0.73
N TYR A 128 -5.13 -2.37 -0.08
CA TYR A 128 -5.22 -1.62 -1.33
C TYR A 128 -6.01 -2.38 -2.40
N ALA A 129 -5.90 -3.70 -2.45
CA ALA A 129 -6.69 -4.55 -3.32
C ALA A 129 -8.20 -4.46 -3.02
N ILE A 130 -8.57 -4.35 -1.75
CA ILE A 130 -9.97 -4.13 -1.33
C ILE A 130 -10.44 -2.75 -1.79
N ALA A 131 -9.69 -1.67 -1.50
CA ALA A 131 -10.07 -0.32 -1.91
C ALA A 131 -10.18 -0.17 -3.44
N LEU A 132 -9.23 -0.74 -4.18
CA LEU A 132 -9.24 -0.76 -5.64
C LEU A 132 -10.43 -1.55 -6.18
N THR A 133 -10.74 -2.70 -5.57
CA THR A 133 -11.95 -3.46 -5.89
C THR A 133 -13.18 -2.57 -5.71
N GLU A 134 -13.35 -1.94 -4.55
CA GLU A 134 -14.52 -1.08 -4.32
C GLU A 134 -14.59 0.11 -5.28
N SER A 135 -13.46 0.72 -5.64
CA SER A 135 -13.43 1.75 -6.69
C SER A 135 -13.94 1.22 -8.04
N THR A 136 -13.51 0.04 -8.48
CA THR A 136 -13.98 -0.57 -9.74
C THR A 136 -15.48 -0.93 -9.69
N TRP A 137 -15.98 -1.39 -8.54
CA TRP A 137 -17.38 -1.70 -8.35
C TRP A 137 -18.28 -0.47 -8.33
N LEU A 138 -17.86 0.59 -7.64
CA LEU A 138 -18.54 1.89 -7.67
C LEU A 138 -18.55 2.46 -9.08
N THR A 139 -17.42 2.39 -9.79
CA THR A 139 -17.31 2.80 -11.19
C THR A 139 -18.30 2.05 -12.07
N ALA A 140 -18.34 0.72 -11.95
CA ALA A 140 -19.27 -0.10 -12.71
C ALA A 140 -20.74 0.21 -12.39
N ALA A 141 -21.09 0.46 -11.12
CA ALA A 141 -22.43 0.86 -10.72
C ALA A 141 -22.84 2.20 -11.36
N VAL A 142 -21.95 3.20 -11.36
CA VAL A 142 -22.19 4.50 -12.00
C VAL A 142 -22.38 4.33 -13.51
N LEU A 143 -21.49 3.60 -14.18
CA LEU A 143 -21.57 3.36 -15.63
C LEU A 143 -22.83 2.60 -16.04
N GLN A 144 -23.25 1.62 -15.23
CA GLN A 144 -24.47 0.84 -15.47
C GLN A 144 -25.74 1.54 -14.96
N ARG A 145 -25.63 2.75 -14.38
CA ARG A 145 -26.75 3.49 -13.76
C ARG A 145 -27.50 2.67 -12.71
N LYS A 146 -26.78 1.84 -11.95
CA LYS A 146 -27.32 1.01 -10.86
C LYS A 146 -27.02 1.65 -9.51
N ALA A 147 -27.90 1.43 -8.53
CA ALA A 147 -27.64 1.84 -7.16
C ALA A 147 -26.38 1.11 -6.63
N PRO A 148 -25.35 1.85 -6.17
CA PRO A 148 -24.17 1.23 -5.59
C PRO A 148 -24.50 0.60 -4.24
N ALA A 149 -23.85 -0.53 -3.93
CA ALA A 149 -23.98 -1.21 -2.63
C ALA A 149 -23.17 -0.51 -1.53
N LEU A 150 -23.52 0.74 -1.22
CA LEU A 150 -22.72 1.64 -0.36
C LEU A 150 -22.42 1.07 1.02
N GLN A 151 -23.39 0.38 1.65
CA GLN A 151 -23.18 -0.23 2.97
C GLN A 151 -22.06 -1.27 2.96
N LEU A 152 -22.08 -2.16 1.95
CA LEU A 152 -21.03 -3.17 1.78
C LEU A 152 -19.69 -2.53 1.43
N THR A 153 -19.70 -1.53 0.55
CA THR A 153 -18.49 -0.78 0.20
C THR A 153 -17.86 -0.11 1.41
N LEU A 154 -18.64 0.58 2.24
CA LEU A 154 -18.16 1.21 3.47
C LEU A 154 -17.60 0.16 4.45
N ALA A 155 -18.29 -0.97 4.64
CA ALA A 155 -17.80 -2.04 5.51
C ALA A 155 -16.44 -2.60 5.04
N LEU A 156 -16.26 -2.76 3.73
CA LEU A 156 -15.00 -3.24 3.14
C LEU A 156 -13.89 -2.19 3.20
N LEU A 157 -14.20 -0.91 3.04
CA LEU A 157 -13.22 0.16 3.23
C LEU A 157 -12.78 0.29 4.69
N VAL A 158 -13.69 0.08 5.66
CA VAL A 158 -13.34 -0.01 7.08
C VAL A 158 -12.43 -1.21 7.35
N LEU A 159 -12.73 -2.37 6.76
CA LEU A 159 -11.85 -3.54 6.84
C LEU A 159 -10.47 -3.24 6.25
N ALA A 160 -10.41 -2.58 5.09
CA ALA A 160 -9.15 -2.19 4.45
C ALA A 160 -8.34 -1.23 5.34
N ALA A 161 -9.00 -0.24 5.96
CA ALA A 161 -8.35 0.65 6.92
C ALA A 161 -7.82 -0.11 8.14
N ALA A 162 -8.58 -1.06 8.68
CA ALA A 162 -8.14 -1.90 9.80
C ALA A 162 -6.91 -2.76 9.44
N LEU A 163 -6.88 -3.34 8.23
CA LEU A 163 -5.70 -4.08 7.74
C LEU A 163 -4.48 -3.16 7.57
N SER A 164 -4.70 -1.93 7.08
CA SER A 164 -3.62 -0.94 6.96
C SER A 164 -3.09 -0.48 8.32
N LEU A 165 -3.96 -0.35 9.33
CA LEU A 165 -3.55 -0.05 10.70
C LEU A 165 -2.75 -1.21 11.29
N LEU A 166 -3.22 -2.45 11.11
CA LEU A 166 -2.49 -3.64 11.55
C LEU A 166 -1.11 -3.74 10.90
N SER A 167 -1.00 -3.43 9.60
CA SER A 167 0.28 -3.34 8.90
C SER A 167 1.24 -2.34 9.57
N ALA A 168 0.77 -1.13 9.86
CA ALA A 168 1.57 -0.10 10.52
C ALA A 168 2.05 -0.54 11.91
N THR A 169 1.18 -1.18 12.68
CA THR A 169 1.53 -1.74 13.99
C THR A 169 2.60 -2.81 13.88
N LEU A 170 2.52 -3.69 12.87
CA LEU A 170 3.55 -4.70 12.64
C LEU A 170 4.90 -4.08 12.27
N ASP A 171 4.92 -3.07 11.40
CA ASP A 171 6.17 -2.40 11.00
C ASP A 171 6.90 -1.78 12.21
N VAL A 172 6.17 -1.05 13.05
CA VAL A 172 6.75 -0.42 14.26
C VAL A 172 7.20 -1.48 15.27
N SER A 173 6.39 -2.52 15.48
CA SER A 173 6.70 -3.58 16.44
C SER A 173 7.93 -4.39 16.02
N LEU A 174 8.04 -4.74 14.73
CA LEU A 174 9.19 -5.45 14.19
C LEU A 174 10.46 -4.58 14.23
N ALA A 175 10.35 -3.29 13.90
CA ALA A 175 11.46 -2.36 14.04
C ALA A 175 11.96 -2.27 15.49
N ALA A 176 11.04 -2.15 16.46
CA ALA A 176 11.38 -2.11 17.88
C ALA A 176 12.02 -3.41 18.40
N LEU A 177 11.61 -4.57 17.87
CA LEU A 177 12.24 -5.85 18.21
C LEU A 177 13.65 -5.95 17.62
N SER A 178 13.83 -5.50 16.38
CA SER A 178 15.13 -5.53 15.70
C SER A 178 16.16 -4.62 16.38
N SER A 179 15.75 -3.45 16.89
CA SER A 179 16.64 -2.52 17.60
C SER A 179 17.05 -3.03 18.99
N ARG A 180 16.21 -3.83 19.65
CA ARG A 180 16.54 -4.49 20.92
C ARG A 180 17.47 -5.70 20.77
N ALA A 181 17.52 -6.29 19.56
CA ALA A 181 18.36 -7.45 19.26
C ALA A 181 19.76 -7.07 18.73
N ALA A 182 20.02 -5.78 18.46
CA ALA A 182 21.34 -5.29 18.09
C ALA A 182 22.24 -5.17 19.34
N PRO A 183 23.43 -5.79 19.35
CA PRO A 183 24.36 -5.75 20.49
C PRO A 183 24.98 -4.37 20.72
#